data_AF-A0AAF0FB06-F1
#
_entry.id   AF-A0AAF0FB06-F1
#
_cell.length_a   1.000
_cell.length_b   1.000
_cell.length_c   1.000
_cell.angle_alpha   90.00
_cell.angle_beta   90.00
_cell.angle_gamma   90.00
#
_symmetry.space_group_name_H-M   'P 1'
#
loop_
_entity.id
_entity.type
_entity.pdbx_description
1 polymer ?
#
loop_
_entity_poly.entity_id
_entity_poly.type
_entity_poly.pdbx_seq_one_letter_code
_entity_poly.pdbx_strand_id
1 'polypeptide(L)'
;MHFEAKPMPRKSLPTVGSEEWNEFLKSFIRQGFAHVRQGQRVSKKPRSLRGEPMECGVVPSDSQGRLSSAGWHTRTSRHQRPFEEFSQGLYDDHTKNEREYIEDLKEVECLETFQSNVQIWNNRYRFTWPTANRDFIVIVFRVALPPHPEPFSEAHEELTMGMAPWLPESVASSKPQANELKSFMVLSQPVSGAEVPKYLRSYYSSIEAVRQLPDSELEWLYV
;
A
#
# COMPACT_ATOMS: atom_id res chain seq x y z
N MET A 1 -15.28 -5.22 -5.10
CA MET A 1 -13.81 -5.14 -5.02
C MET A 1 -13.44 -3.67 -5.08
N HIS A 2 -12.59 -3.18 -4.17
CA HIS A 2 -12.12 -1.80 -4.16
C HIS A 2 -10.82 -1.67 -4.95
N PHE A 3 -9.91 -2.62 -4.79
CA PHE A 3 -8.61 -2.63 -5.44
C PHE A 3 -8.70 -3.00 -6.92
N GLU A 4 -8.69 -1.97 -7.77
CA GLU A 4 -8.69 -2.06 -9.22
C GLU A 4 -7.98 -0.84 -9.81
N ALA A 5 -7.37 -0.97 -10.99
CA ALA A 5 -6.80 0.17 -11.73
C ALA A 5 -7.89 1.09 -12.34
N LYS A 6 -8.99 1.31 -11.61
CA LYS A 6 -10.17 2.09 -11.99
C LYS A 6 -10.45 3.15 -10.93
N PRO A 7 -10.47 4.44 -11.28
CA PRO A 7 -10.64 5.50 -10.30
C PRO A 7 -12.03 5.49 -9.68
N MET A 8 -12.09 5.62 -8.36
CA MET A 8 -13.35 5.87 -7.66
C MET A 8 -13.68 7.38 -7.67
N PRO A 9 -14.93 7.78 -7.91
CA PRO A 9 -15.31 9.19 -7.81
C PRO A 9 -15.05 9.72 -6.40
N ARG A 10 -14.41 10.90 -6.26
CA ARG A 10 -14.21 11.52 -4.93
C ARG A 10 -15.52 11.60 -4.12
N LYS A 11 -16.62 11.96 -4.78
CA LYS A 11 -17.96 12.06 -4.19
C LYS A 11 -18.56 10.74 -3.68
N SER A 12 -17.99 9.59 -4.03
CA SER A 12 -18.44 8.29 -3.54
C SER A 12 -17.71 7.84 -2.27
N LEU A 13 -16.71 8.59 -1.80
CA LEU A 13 -16.08 8.31 -0.52
C LEU A 13 -17.06 8.67 0.62
N PRO A 14 -17.26 7.80 1.62
CA PRO A 14 -18.14 8.09 2.75
C PRO A 14 -17.67 9.29 3.57
N THR A 15 -18.59 9.83 4.37
CA THR A 15 -18.28 10.91 5.31
C THR A 15 -17.44 10.38 6.47
N VAL A 16 -16.29 11.01 6.74
CA VAL A 16 -15.40 10.63 7.85
C VAL A 16 -16.15 10.57 9.17
N GLY A 17 -15.94 9.48 9.91
CA GLY A 17 -16.59 9.24 11.20
C GLY A 17 -17.98 8.62 11.12
N SER A 18 -18.54 8.43 9.92
CA SER A 18 -19.79 7.67 9.74
C SER A 18 -19.55 6.16 9.85
N GLU A 19 -20.63 5.39 10.01
CA GLU A 19 -20.57 3.93 9.99
C GLU A 19 -20.09 3.40 8.63
N GLU A 20 -20.54 4.03 7.54
CA GLU A 20 -20.11 3.70 6.18
C GLU A 20 -18.62 3.97 5.97
N TRP A 21 -18.05 4.99 6.61
CA TRP A 21 -16.60 5.22 6.61
C TRP A 21 -15.84 4.08 7.31
N ASN A 22 -16.36 3.61 8.44
CA ASN A 22 -15.78 2.48 9.15
C ASN A 22 -15.83 1.20 8.31
N GLU A 23 -16.97 0.91 7.69
CA GLU A 23 -17.13 -0.25 6.81
C GLU A 23 -16.29 -0.15 5.53
N PHE A 24 -16.14 1.05 4.98
CA PHE A 24 -15.23 1.31 3.86
C PHE A 24 -13.78 0.98 4.22
N LEU A 25 -13.29 1.44 5.37
CA LEU A 25 -11.90 1.17 5.78
C LEU A 25 -11.68 -0.29 6.18
N LYS A 26 -12.66 -0.94 6.84
CA LYS A 26 -12.62 -2.39 7.07
C LYS A 26 -12.53 -3.17 5.76
N SER A 27 -13.37 -2.82 4.78
CA SER A 27 -13.35 -3.45 3.46
C SER A 27 -12.00 -3.25 2.74
N PHE A 28 -11.39 -2.07 2.84
CA PHE A 28 -10.04 -1.81 2.35
C PHE A 28 -8.99 -2.70 3.01
N ILE A 29 -8.99 -2.78 4.35
CA ILE A 29 -8.01 -3.58 5.08
C ILE A 29 -8.15 -5.07 4.74
N ARG A 30 -9.38 -5.62 4.76
CA ARG A 30 -9.64 -7.03 4.41
C ARG A 30 -9.14 -7.39 3.02
N GLN A 31 -9.40 -6.53 2.05
CA GLN A 31 -8.89 -6.76 0.69
C GLN A 31 -7.37 -6.62 0.61
N GLY A 32 -6.79 -5.70 1.38
CA GLY A 32 -5.34 -5.59 1.57
C GLY A 32 -4.73 -6.92 2.01
N PHE A 33 -5.24 -7.48 3.12
CA PHE A 33 -4.86 -8.81 3.62
C PHE A 33 -5.01 -9.92 2.57
N ALA A 34 -6.14 -9.95 1.85
CA ALA A 34 -6.39 -10.95 0.81
C ALA A 34 -5.34 -10.90 -0.31
N HIS A 35 -5.03 -9.70 -0.84
CA HIS A 35 -4.01 -9.51 -1.87
C HIS A 35 -2.60 -9.80 -1.39
N VAL A 36 -2.27 -9.45 -0.14
CA VAL A 36 -0.98 -9.81 0.48
C VAL A 36 -0.81 -11.33 0.51
N ARG A 37 -1.83 -12.06 0.99
CA ARG A 37 -1.80 -13.54 1.00
C ARG A 37 -1.72 -14.11 -0.42
N GLN A 38 -2.41 -13.52 -1.39
CA GLN A 38 -2.32 -13.94 -2.79
C GLN A 38 -0.89 -13.73 -3.35
N GLY A 39 -0.29 -12.56 -3.08
CA GLY A 39 1.09 -12.24 -3.49
C GLY A 39 2.17 -13.06 -2.77
N GLN A 40 1.87 -13.61 -1.59
CA GLN A 40 2.74 -14.59 -0.93
C GLN A 40 2.69 -15.97 -1.61
N ARG A 41 1.55 -16.33 -2.22
CA ARG A 41 1.32 -17.66 -2.82
C ARG A 41 1.70 -17.76 -4.30
N VAL A 42 1.88 -16.64 -4.98
CA VAL A 42 2.22 -16.63 -6.41
C VAL A 42 3.62 -17.20 -6.65
N SER A 43 3.79 -17.89 -7.77
CA SER A 43 5.12 -18.31 -8.24
C SER A 43 5.98 -17.10 -8.56
N LYS A 44 7.16 -17.01 -7.94
CA LYS A 44 8.08 -15.89 -8.14
C LYS A 44 9.35 -16.32 -8.88
N LYS A 45 9.94 -15.36 -9.60
CA LYS A 45 11.23 -15.52 -10.27
C LYS A 45 12.24 -14.57 -9.64
N PRO A 46 13.48 -15.04 -9.37
CA PRO A 46 14.52 -14.17 -8.86
C PRO A 46 14.88 -13.09 -9.89
N ARG A 47 15.15 -11.90 -9.36
CA ARG A 47 15.51 -10.68 -10.07
C ARG A 47 16.50 -9.89 -9.20
N SER A 48 17.10 -8.87 -9.79
CA SER A 48 17.88 -7.89 -9.06
C SER A 48 17.52 -6.48 -9.52
N LEU A 49 17.47 -5.55 -8.58
CA LEU A 49 17.31 -4.13 -8.82
C LEU A 49 18.46 -3.40 -8.15
N ARG A 50 19.30 -2.70 -8.93
CA ARG A 50 20.48 -1.98 -8.43
C ARG A 50 21.43 -2.85 -7.60
N GLY A 51 21.52 -4.15 -7.90
CA GLY A 51 22.37 -5.11 -7.17
C GLY A 51 21.67 -5.81 -6.02
N GLU A 52 20.52 -5.32 -5.55
CA GLU A 52 19.76 -5.94 -4.47
C GLU A 52 18.90 -7.09 -4.98
N PRO A 53 18.87 -8.24 -4.29
CA PRO A 53 18.06 -9.38 -4.69
C PRO A 53 16.57 -9.13 -4.39
N MET A 54 15.73 -9.53 -5.34
CA MET A 54 14.28 -9.50 -5.16
C MET A 54 13.60 -10.64 -5.94
N GLU A 55 12.37 -10.93 -5.60
CA GLU A 55 11.55 -11.93 -6.28
C GLU A 55 10.33 -11.27 -6.89
N CYS A 56 10.08 -11.51 -8.18
CA CYS A 56 8.94 -10.94 -8.90
C CYS A 56 7.95 -12.01 -9.32
N GLY A 57 6.65 -11.71 -9.20
CA GLY A 57 5.55 -12.57 -9.60
C GLY A 57 4.47 -11.78 -10.31
N VAL A 58 3.52 -12.48 -10.92
CA VAL A 58 2.36 -11.86 -11.59
C VAL A 58 1.11 -12.63 -11.20
N VAL A 59 0.11 -11.90 -10.70
CA VAL A 59 -1.24 -12.44 -10.52
C VAL A 59 -2.09 -11.92 -11.69
N PRO A 60 -2.75 -12.80 -12.46
CA PRO A 60 -3.66 -12.37 -13.53
C PRO A 60 -4.74 -11.41 -13.01
N SER A 61 -5.22 -10.54 -13.91
CA SER A 61 -6.37 -9.69 -13.58
C SER A 61 -7.66 -10.50 -13.58
N ASP A 62 -8.50 -10.31 -12.57
CA ASP A 62 -9.88 -10.79 -12.60
C ASP A 62 -10.81 -9.81 -13.34
N SER A 63 -10.28 -8.68 -13.81
CA SER A 63 -11.05 -7.66 -14.53
C SER A 63 -11.41 -8.09 -15.94
N GLN A 64 -12.55 -7.60 -16.43
CA GLN A 64 -12.99 -7.80 -17.81
C GLN A 64 -12.65 -6.59 -18.70
N GLY A 65 -12.75 -6.80 -20.02
CA GLY A 65 -12.58 -5.73 -21.01
C GLY A 65 -11.15 -5.17 -21.03
N ARG A 66 -11.00 -3.85 -21.10
CA ARG A 66 -9.69 -3.18 -21.24
C ARG A 66 -8.75 -3.42 -20.05
N LEU A 67 -9.29 -3.82 -18.90
CA LEU A 67 -8.51 -4.07 -17.69
C LEU A 67 -8.10 -5.54 -17.53
N SER A 68 -8.50 -6.45 -18.44
CA SER A 68 -8.11 -7.87 -18.35
C SER A 68 -6.61 -8.11 -18.43
N SER A 69 -5.87 -7.19 -19.07
CA SER A 69 -4.41 -7.20 -19.11
C SER A 69 -3.74 -6.47 -17.94
N ALA A 70 -4.51 -5.83 -17.05
CA ALA A 70 -4.00 -5.14 -15.87
C ALA A 70 -3.85 -6.13 -14.71
N GLY A 71 -2.91 -7.06 -14.84
CA GLY A 71 -2.55 -7.99 -13.77
C GLY A 71 -1.80 -7.29 -12.64
N TRP A 72 -1.78 -7.94 -11.47
CA TRP A 72 -0.98 -7.50 -10.33
C TRP A 72 0.46 -7.94 -10.48
N HIS A 73 1.39 -7.05 -10.15
CA HIS A 73 2.81 -7.30 -10.20
C HIS A 73 3.35 -7.36 -8.79
N THR A 74 3.75 -8.55 -8.36
CA THR A 74 4.26 -8.73 -7.00
C THR A 74 5.77 -8.58 -6.99
N ARG A 75 6.33 -7.89 -6.00
CA ARG A 75 7.75 -7.86 -5.70
C ARG A 75 7.97 -8.17 -4.22
N THR A 76 8.84 -9.11 -3.92
CA THR A 76 9.30 -9.38 -2.54
C THR A 76 10.78 -9.11 -2.43
N SER A 77 11.18 -8.44 -1.36
CA SER A 77 12.56 -8.12 -1.04
C SER A 77 12.79 -8.29 0.46
N ARG A 78 14.02 -8.66 0.85
CA ARG A 78 14.42 -8.81 2.24
C ARG A 78 15.50 -7.80 2.60
N HIS A 79 15.43 -7.25 3.81
CA HIS A 79 16.29 -6.16 4.25
C HIS A 79 16.82 -6.42 5.65
N GLN A 80 18.12 -6.21 5.85
CA GLN A 80 18.77 -6.26 7.15
C GLN A 80 18.80 -4.86 7.79
N ARG A 81 17.65 -4.41 8.26
CA ARG A 81 17.48 -3.10 8.93
C ARG A 81 16.49 -3.20 10.10
N PRO A 82 16.58 -2.31 11.10
CA PRO A 82 15.55 -2.21 12.13
C PRO A 82 14.17 -1.91 11.53
N PHE A 83 13.13 -2.55 12.06
CA PHE A 83 11.74 -2.35 11.62
C PHE A 83 11.33 -0.87 11.67
N GLU A 84 11.73 -0.18 12.74
CA GLU A 84 11.40 1.23 12.97
C GLU A 84 12.03 2.14 11.92
N GLU A 85 13.29 1.89 11.54
CA GLU A 85 13.97 2.67 10.48
C GLU A 85 13.28 2.46 9.13
N PHE A 86 12.91 1.22 8.82
CA PHE A 86 12.21 0.91 7.58
C PHE A 86 10.79 1.51 7.54
N SER A 87 10.08 1.45 8.67
CA SER A 87 8.77 2.08 8.86
C SER A 87 8.83 3.60 8.70
N GLN A 88 9.87 4.26 9.21
CA GLN A 88 10.04 5.71 9.02
C GLN A 88 10.17 6.08 7.54
N GLY A 89 10.84 5.25 6.75
CA GLY A 89 10.99 5.49 5.32
C GLY A 89 9.72 5.21 4.51
N LEU A 90 8.99 4.13 4.83
CA LEU A 90 7.90 3.65 3.98
C LEU A 90 6.49 3.93 4.52
N TYR A 91 6.32 4.06 5.83
CA TYR A 91 5.03 4.29 6.47
C TYR A 91 4.86 5.76 6.87
N ASP A 92 5.81 6.34 7.60
CA ASP A 92 5.72 7.73 8.05
C ASP A 92 5.87 8.67 6.85
N ASP A 93 4.95 9.62 6.69
CA ASP A 93 4.93 10.54 5.54
C ASP A 93 5.14 9.86 4.17
N HIS A 94 4.64 8.61 4.03
CA HIS A 94 4.84 7.69 2.90
C HIS A 94 5.06 8.37 1.53
N THR A 95 4.07 9.12 1.05
CA THR A 95 4.14 9.73 -0.30
C THR A 95 5.22 10.81 -0.43
N LYS A 96 5.55 11.53 0.65
CA LYS A 96 6.69 12.46 0.63
C LYS A 96 8.01 11.72 0.55
N ASN A 97 8.15 10.64 1.32
CA ASN A 97 9.36 9.83 1.32
C ASN A 97 9.55 9.09 0.00
N GLU A 98 8.48 8.60 -0.61
CA GLU A 98 8.51 8.00 -1.96
C GLU A 98 9.23 8.88 -2.97
N ARG A 99 8.98 10.18 -2.94
CA ARG A 99 9.62 11.15 -3.83
C ARG A 99 11.15 11.18 -3.67
N GLU A 100 11.68 10.86 -2.49
CA GLU A 100 13.11 10.91 -2.22
C GLU A 100 13.86 9.71 -2.83
N TYR A 101 13.19 8.57 -3.01
CA TYR A 101 13.82 7.35 -3.57
C TYR A 101 13.27 6.91 -4.93
N ILE A 102 12.16 7.47 -5.40
CA ILE A 102 11.64 7.25 -6.76
C ILE A 102 12.07 8.41 -7.65
N GLU A 103 13.14 8.20 -8.41
CA GLU A 103 13.77 9.24 -9.23
C GLU A 103 12.78 9.95 -10.17
N ASP A 104 11.82 9.24 -10.77
CA ASP A 104 10.87 9.83 -11.71
C ASP A 104 9.73 10.62 -11.02
N LEU A 105 9.47 10.40 -9.72
CA LEU A 105 8.45 11.11 -8.95
C LEU A 105 9.00 12.48 -8.56
N LYS A 106 8.53 13.55 -9.22
CA LYS A 106 9.11 14.90 -9.06
C LYS A 106 8.30 15.81 -8.14
N GLU A 107 6.98 15.67 -8.15
CA GLU A 107 6.08 16.50 -7.36
C GLU A 107 5.04 15.60 -6.69
N VAL A 108 4.77 15.89 -5.42
CA VAL A 108 3.70 15.27 -4.64
C VAL A 108 2.89 16.38 -4.00
N GLU A 109 1.57 16.27 -4.05
CA GLU A 109 0.65 17.27 -3.52
C GLU A 109 -0.45 16.56 -2.74
N CYS A 110 -0.56 16.83 -1.43
CA CYS A 110 -1.67 16.34 -0.63
C CYS A 110 -2.90 17.19 -0.94
N LEU A 111 -3.88 16.60 -1.61
CA LEU A 111 -5.12 17.27 -1.99
C LEU A 111 -6.11 17.31 -0.84
N GLU A 112 -6.13 16.26 -0.01
CA GLU A 112 -7.07 16.15 1.10
C GLU A 112 -6.54 15.22 2.20
N THR A 113 -6.79 15.58 3.46
CA THR A 113 -6.49 14.74 4.63
C THR A 113 -7.79 14.45 5.36
N PHE A 114 -8.19 13.18 5.40
CA PHE A 114 -9.36 12.73 6.16
C PHE A 114 -9.01 12.44 7.61
N GLN A 115 -7.89 11.76 7.80
CA GLN A 115 -7.29 11.38 9.08
C GLN A 115 -5.77 11.39 8.91
N SER A 116 -5.01 11.35 10.01
CA SER A 116 -3.54 11.34 9.93
C SER A 116 -3.02 10.25 9.01
N ASN A 117 -3.67 9.08 8.98
CA ASN A 117 -3.28 7.92 8.18
C ASN A 117 -4.11 7.71 6.90
N VAL A 118 -5.04 8.61 6.55
CA VAL A 118 -5.86 8.50 5.33
C VAL A 118 -5.88 9.83 4.58
N GLN A 119 -5.26 9.85 3.40
CA GLN A 119 -5.02 11.08 2.63
C GLN A 119 -5.20 10.84 1.13
N ILE A 120 -5.57 11.87 0.37
CA ILE A 120 -5.54 11.86 -1.09
C ILE A 120 -4.33 12.65 -1.57
N TRP A 121 -3.55 12.02 -2.43
CA TRP A 121 -2.33 12.58 -3.00
C TRP A 121 -2.40 12.65 -4.53
N ASN A 122 -1.76 13.66 -5.10
CA ASN A 122 -1.45 13.76 -6.52
C ASN A 122 0.06 13.59 -6.72
N ASN A 123 0.46 12.48 -7.32
CA ASN A 123 1.84 12.09 -7.56
C ASN A 123 2.17 12.34 -9.04
N ARG A 124 3.13 13.22 -9.33
CA ARG A 124 3.48 13.62 -10.70
C ARG A 124 4.86 13.12 -11.08
N TYR A 125 4.86 12.25 -12.07
CA TYR A 125 6.04 11.59 -12.62
C TYR A 125 6.50 12.27 -13.90
N ARG A 126 7.80 12.58 -13.96
CA ARG A 126 8.44 13.07 -15.18
C ARG A 126 9.28 11.96 -15.78
N PHE A 127 8.87 11.51 -16.95
CA PHE A 127 9.58 10.47 -17.68
C PHE A 127 10.47 11.07 -18.75
N THR A 128 11.51 10.33 -19.13
CA THR A 128 12.32 10.67 -20.29
C THR A 128 11.54 10.46 -21.58
N TRP A 129 11.76 11.35 -22.55
CA TRP A 129 11.17 11.23 -23.88
C TRP A 129 11.55 9.87 -24.51
N PRO A 130 10.63 9.14 -25.17
CA PRO A 130 9.32 9.58 -25.69
C PRO A 130 8.12 9.32 -24.77
N THR A 131 8.34 8.86 -23.54
CA THR A 131 7.24 8.57 -22.62
C THR A 131 6.66 9.87 -22.07
N ALA A 132 5.37 10.12 -22.31
CA ALA A 132 4.71 11.30 -21.76
C ALA A 132 4.64 11.22 -20.21
N ASN A 133 4.70 12.38 -19.56
CA ASN A 133 4.58 12.50 -18.10
C ASN A 133 3.24 11.93 -17.62
N ARG A 134 3.22 11.44 -16.36
CA ARG A 134 2.02 10.86 -15.75
C ARG A 134 1.71 11.50 -14.41
N ASP A 135 0.44 11.72 -14.14
CA ASP A 135 -0.04 12.04 -12.80
C ASP A 135 -0.97 10.93 -12.31
N PHE A 136 -0.92 10.68 -11.01
CA PHE A 136 -1.74 9.70 -10.32
C PHE A 136 -2.40 10.36 -9.14
N ILE A 137 -3.73 10.32 -9.09
CA ILE A 137 -4.47 10.75 -7.91
C ILE A 137 -4.90 9.49 -7.17
N VAL A 138 -4.39 9.32 -5.95
CA VAL A 138 -4.61 8.12 -5.13
C VAL A 138 -5.05 8.49 -3.74
N ILE A 139 -6.02 7.75 -3.18
CA ILE A 139 -6.22 7.69 -1.74
C ILE A 139 -5.21 6.69 -1.18
N VAL A 140 -4.45 7.14 -0.17
CA VAL A 140 -3.45 6.37 0.55
C VAL A 140 -3.97 6.14 1.96
N PHE A 141 -4.06 4.88 2.36
CA PHE A 141 -4.41 4.45 3.70
C PHE A 141 -3.24 3.67 4.31
N ARG A 142 -2.66 4.25 5.35
CA ARG A 142 -1.57 3.66 6.13
C ARG A 142 -2.16 2.93 7.34
N VAL A 143 -1.88 1.63 7.43
CA VAL A 143 -2.46 0.73 8.42
C VAL A 143 -1.34 0.14 9.27
N ALA A 144 -1.15 0.67 10.47
CA ALA A 144 -0.39 -0.03 11.50
C ALA A 144 -1.15 -1.29 11.90
N LEU A 145 -0.46 -2.43 11.98
CA LEU A 145 -1.08 -3.71 12.35
C LEU A 145 -0.64 -4.12 13.76
N PRO A 146 -1.50 -4.80 14.52
CA PRO A 146 -1.11 -5.33 15.82
C PRO A 146 0.06 -6.32 15.66
N PRO A 147 1.00 -6.41 16.61
CA PRO A 147 1.98 -7.48 16.61
C PRO A 147 1.30 -8.85 16.58
N HIS A 148 1.80 -9.77 15.76
CA HIS A 148 1.22 -11.10 15.62
C HIS A 148 2.31 -12.13 15.29
N PRO A 149 2.24 -13.38 15.79
CA PRO A 149 3.23 -14.42 15.48
C PRO A 149 3.27 -14.80 14.00
N GLU A 150 2.13 -14.66 13.31
CA GLU A 150 2.00 -14.95 11.88
C GLU A 150 1.45 -13.72 11.14
N PRO A 151 2.28 -12.72 10.79
CA PRO A 151 1.81 -11.53 10.09
C PRO A 151 1.15 -11.88 8.75
N PHE A 152 0.03 -11.20 8.52
CA PHE A 152 -0.86 -11.31 7.34
C PHE A 152 -1.69 -12.61 7.23
N SER A 153 -1.67 -13.46 8.25
CA SER A 153 -2.58 -14.61 8.37
C SER A 153 -4.05 -14.19 8.50
N GLU A 154 -4.98 -15.14 8.35
CA GLU A 154 -6.41 -14.91 8.62
C GLU A 154 -6.65 -14.56 10.09
N ALA A 155 -5.92 -15.19 11.02
CA ALA A 155 -5.99 -14.84 12.44
C ALA A 155 -5.53 -13.39 12.71
N HIS A 156 -4.49 -12.94 12.01
CA HIS A 156 -4.02 -11.55 12.10
C HIS A 156 -5.04 -10.55 11.54
N GLU A 157 -5.73 -10.91 10.46
CA GLU A 157 -6.81 -10.12 9.88
C GLU A 157 -7.97 -9.95 10.87
N GLU A 158 -8.46 -11.05 11.46
CA GLU A 158 -9.56 -11.01 12.44
C GLU A 158 -9.19 -10.20 13.68
N LEU A 159 -7.96 -10.36 14.19
CA LEU A 159 -7.44 -9.52 15.28
C LEU A 159 -7.48 -8.04 14.89
N THR A 160 -7.01 -7.70 13.69
CA THR A 160 -7.00 -6.32 13.19
C THR A 160 -8.42 -5.75 13.05
N MET A 161 -9.40 -6.56 12.62
CA MET A 161 -10.80 -6.15 12.50
C MET A 161 -11.45 -5.83 13.85
N GLY A 162 -11.01 -6.50 14.91
CA GLY A 162 -11.44 -6.22 16.28
C GLY A 162 -10.94 -4.88 16.84
N MET A 163 -10.00 -4.20 16.17
CA MET A 163 -9.32 -2.99 16.65
C MET A 163 -9.79 -1.71 15.96
N ALA A 164 -11.00 -1.74 15.40
CA ALA A 164 -11.62 -0.57 14.81
C ALA A 164 -11.79 0.59 15.82
N PRO A 165 -11.71 1.86 15.38
CA PRO A 165 -11.42 2.30 14.02
C PRO A 165 -9.91 2.56 13.84
N TRP A 166 -9.19 1.53 13.34
CA TRP A 166 -7.79 1.51 12.85
C TRP A 166 -6.74 2.19 13.73
N LEU A 167 -6.78 1.74 14.98
CA LEU A 167 -5.73 1.75 16.02
C LEU A 167 -5.32 3.11 16.60
N PRO A 168 -5.71 3.42 17.85
CA PRO A 168 -5.09 4.52 18.60
C PRO A 168 -3.58 4.25 18.76
N GLU A 169 -2.75 5.30 18.69
CA GLU A 169 -1.28 5.24 18.79
C GLU A 169 -0.77 4.37 19.96
N SER A 170 -1.56 4.23 21.02
CA SER A 170 -1.26 3.45 22.21
C SER A 170 -1.13 1.94 21.97
N VAL A 171 -1.83 1.37 20.99
CA VAL A 171 -1.80 -0.09 20.75
C VAL A 171 -0.78 -0.50 19.69
N ALA A 172 -0.44 0.41 18.76
CA ALA A 172 0.78 0.26 17.95
C ALA A 172 2.06 0.32 18.82
N SER A 173 1.97 0.91 20.02
CA SER A 173 3.08 1.10 20.95
C SER A 173 3.23 -0.02 22.00
N SER A 174 2.35 -1.02 22.06
CA SER A 174 2.53 -2.14 22.99
C SER A 174 3.74 -2.97 22.55
N LYS A 175 4.69 -3.20 23.47
CA LYS A 175 5.86 -4.04 23.18
C LYS A 175 5.38 -5.42 22.74
N PRO A 176 5.87 -5.94 21.60
CA PRO A 176 5.54 -7.30 21.18
C PRO A 176 5.91 -8.29 22.28
N GLN A 177 5.06 -9.31 22.48
CA GLN A 177 5.43 -10.46 23.28
C GLN A 177 6.56 -11.24 22.58
N ALA A 178 7.20 -12.18 23.30
CA ALA A 178 8.44 -12.84 22.88
C ALA A 178 8.42 -13.56 21.51
N ASN A 179 7.25 -13.71 20.88
CA ASN A 179 7.06 -14.34 19.57
C ASN A 179 6.24 -13.48 18.58
N GLU A 180 5.87 -12.26 18.94
CA GLU A 180 5.04 -11.42 18.08
C GLU A 180 5.92 -10.57 17.16
N LEU A 181 5.55 -10.55 15.88
CA LEU A 181 6.29 -9.85 14.84
C LEU A 181 5.52 -8.60 14.44
N LYS A 182 6.25 -7.49 14.25
CA LYS A 182 5.67 -6.22 13.81
C LYS A 182 5.33 -6.26 12.33
N SER A 183 4.27 -5.56 11.94
CA SER A 183 3.91 -5.38 10.53
C SER A 183 3.08 -4.13 10.29
N PHE A 184 3.04 -3.66 9.05
CA PHE A 184 2.13 -2.61 8.59
C PHE A 184 1.74 -2.85 7.13
N MET A 185 0.70 -2.14 6.68
CA MET A 185 0.34 -2.01 5.27
C MET A 185 0.22 -0.55 4.83
N VAL A 186 0.55 -0.27 3.58
CA VAL A 186 0.16 0.95 2.88
C VAL A 186 -0.70 0.55 1.69
N LEU A 187 -1.90 1.10 1.63
CA LEU A 187 -2.93 0.77 0.65
C LEU A 187 -3.19 1.98 -0.23
N SER A 188 -3.02 1.84 -1.55
CA SER A 188 -3.27 2.92 -2.51
C SER A 188 -4.35 2.53 -3.51
N GLN A 189 -5.33 3.42 -3.72
CA GLN A 189 -6.42 3.24 -4.69
C GLN A 189 -6.60 4.52 -5.52
N PRO A 190 -6.81 4.44 -6.86
CA PRO A 190 -7.04 5.62 -7.67
C PRO A 190 -8.36 6.32 -7.31
N VAL A 191 -8.31 7.65 -7.23
CA VAL A 191 -9.47 8.53 -7.06
C VAL A 191 -9.59 9.46 -8.26
N SER A 192 -10.82 9.74 -8.69
CA SER A 192 -11.06 10.75 -9.72
C SER A 192 -10.72 12.15 -9.21
N GLY A 193 -10.01 12.92 -10.00
CA GLY A 193 -9.72 14.33 -9.72
C GLY A 193 -9.48 15.13 -11.00
N ALA A 194 -9.33 16.45 -10.85
CA ALA A 194 -9.16 17.38 -11.96
C ALA A 194 -7.94 17.03 -12.82
N GLU A 195 -8.00 17.31 -14.12
CA GLU A 195 -6.87 17.09 -15.04
C GLU A 195 -5.69 18.00 -14.70
N VAL A 196 -4.47 17.48 -14.86
CA VAL A 196 -3.24 18.25 -14.69
C VAL A 196 -2.65 18.53 -16.08
N PRO A 197 -2.53 19.80 -16.51
CA PRO A 197 -1.98 20.11 -17.82
C PRO A 197 -0.60 19.48 -18.05
N LYS A 198 -0.37 18.91 -19.25
CA LYS A 198 0.88 18.24 -19.67
C LYS A 198 1.16 16.88 -19.02
N TYR A 199 0.26 16.37 -18.20
CA TYR A 199 0.33 15.02 -17.65
C TYR A 199 -0.81 14.18 -18.22
N LEU A 200 -0.53 12.91 -18.51
CA LEU A 200 -1.57 11.94 -18.78
C LEU A 200 -1.96 11.27 -17.46
N ARG A 201 -3.24 11.37 -17.09
CA ARG A 201 -3.78 10.68 -15.92
C ARG A 201 -3.63 9.17 -16.09
N SER A 202 -2.91 8.57 -15.17
CA SER A 202 -2.80 7.12 -15.03
C SER A 202 -3.44 6.65 -13.73
N TYR A 203 -3.69 5.34 -13.65
CA TYR A 203 -4.34 4.71 -12.50
C TYR A 203 -3.56 3.47 -12.09
N TYR A 204 -3.27 3.34 -10.80
CA TYR A 204 -2.74 2.12 -10.21
C TYR A 204 -3.38 1.93 -8.84
N SER A 205 -3.62 0.67 -8.50
CA SER A 205 -3.77 0.26 -7.11
C SER A 205 -2.46 -0.36 -6.67
N SER A 206 -2.09 -0.17 -5.41
CA SER A 206 -0.94 -0.87 -4.83
C SER A 206 -1.18 -1.21 -3.38
N ILE A 207 -0.55 -2.31 -2.95
CA ILE A 207 -0.54 -2.75 -1.57
C ILE A 207 0.91 -3.03 -1.20
N GLU A 208 1.37 -2.33 -0.19
CA GLU A 208 2.71 -2.52 0.36
C GLU A 208 2.57 -3.11 1.75
N ALA A 209 3.13 -4.28 1.94
CA ALA A 209 3.05 -5.03 3.19
C ALA A 209 4.47 -5.29 3.69
N VAL A 210 4.75 -4.84 4.90
CA VAL A 210 6.04 -5.04 5.56
C VAL A 210 5.82 -5.85 6.82
N ARG A 211 6.65 -6.87 7.03
CA ARG A 211 6.70 -7.63 8.28
C ARG A 211 8.13 -7.85 8.74
N GLN A 212 8.29 -7.90 10.04
CA GLN A 212 9.46 -8.47 10.67
C GLN A 212 9.45 -10.00 10.52
N LEU A 213 10.63 -10.59 10.34
CA LEU A 213 10.87 -12.03 10.33
C LEU A 213 11.53 -12.48 11.65
N PRO A 214 11.47 -13.78 12.01
CA PRO A 214 12.03 -14.28 13.27
C PRO A 214 13.53 -14.03 13.47
N ASP A 215 14.29 -13.89 12.39
CA ASP A 215 15.73 -13.59 12.38
C ASP A 215 16.02 -12.08 12.45
N SER A 216 15.00 -11.25 12.71
CA SER A 216 15.07 -9.78 12.69
C SER A 216 15.33 -9.19 11.30
N GLU A 217 15.29 -9.97 10.22
CA GLU A 217 15.18 -9.43 8.87
C GLU A 217 13.77 -8.85 8.65
N LEU A 218 13.65 -8.01 7.64
CA LEU A 218 12.38 -7.46 7.19
C LEU A 218 12.04 -8.01 5.83
N GLU A 219 10.77 -8.38 5.63
CA GLU A 219 10.25 -8.68 4.31
C GLU A 219 9.32 -7.55 3.87
N TRP A 220 9.59 -6.97 2.70
CA TRP A 220 8.71 -6.03 2.02
C TRP A 220 8.13 -6.71 0.78
N LEU A 221 6.82 -6.89 0.80
CA LEU A 221 6.01 -7.34 -0.33
C LEU A 221 5.23 -6.15 -0.89
N TYR A 222 5.47 -5.84 -2.15
CA TYR A 222 4.67 -4.93 -2.96
C TYR A 222 3.77 -5.77 -3.87
N VAL A 223 2.48 -5.48 -3.92
CA VAL A 223 1.48 -6.12 -4.80
C VAL A 223 0.74 -5.05 -5.58
#